data_AF-A0A699UFK2-F1
#
_entry.id   AF-A0A699UFK2-F1
#
_cell.length_a   1.000
_cell.length_b   1.000
_cell.length_c   1.000
_cell.angle_alpha   90.00
_cell.angle_beta   90.00
_cell.angle_gamma   90.00
#
_symmetry.space_group_name_H-M   'P 1'
#
loop_
_entity.id
_entity.type
_entity.pdbx_description
1 polymer ?
#
loop_
_entity_poly.entity_id
_entity_poly.type
_entity_poly.pdbx_seq_one_letter_code
_entity_poly.pdbx_strand_id
1 'polypeptide(L)'
;MYLSASRPDIVFVVCMCARVQHSRSKHIDIRHHLIKEQVERKIVELYFVETKYQLADISTKALPRERFETLLPLLGVQQMSPETLKELQESTNG
;
A
#
# COMPACT_ATOMS: atom_id res chain seq x y z
N MET A 1 11.73 2.66 -4.31
CA MET A 1 11.39 1.28 -3.94
C MET A 1 10.41 1.36 -2.78
N TYR A 2 9.15 1.66 -3.06
CA TYR A 2 8.17 1.89 -2.00
C TYR A 2 7.42 0.58 -1.80
N LEU A 3 7.59 0.07 -0.58
CA LEU A 3 7.20 -1.25 -0.12
C LEU A 3 5.68 -1.39 -0.21
N SER A 4 5.20 -2.19 -1.17
CA SER A 4 3.85 -2.76 -1.11
C SER A 4 3.98 -4.26 -0.89
N ALA A 5 3.95 -4.69 0.37
CA ALA A 5 3.69 -6.07 0.72
C ALA A 5 2.53 -6.08 1.71
N SER A 6 1.42 -6.66 1.27
CA SER A 6 0.22 -6.89 2.07
C SER A 6 0.58 -7.60 3.37
N ARG A 7 0.51 -6.88 4.49
CA ARG A 7 0.28 -7.36 5.87
C ARG A 7 0.29 -6.15 6.83
N PRO A 8 -0.48 -6.17 7.93
CA PRO A 8 -0.51 -5.11 8.95
C PRO A 8 0.87 -4.79 9.56
N ASP A 9 1.85 -5.66 9.35
CA ASP A 9 3.25 -5.54 9.77
C ASP A 9 3.98 -4.32 9.14
N ILE A 10 3.61 -3.87 7.93
CA ILE A 10 4.22 -2.67 7.32
C ILE A 10 3.70 -1.37 7.91
N VAL A 11 2.41 -1.30 8.28
CA VAL A 11 1.88 -0.14 9.02
C VAL A 11 2.64 -0.01 10.34
N PHE A 12 2.98 -1.13 10.97
CA PHE A 12 3.82 -1.15 12.16
C PHE A 12 5.23 -0.59 11.91
N VAL A 13 5.91 -1.01 10.83
CA VAL A 13 7.24 -0.47 10.47
C VAL A 13 7.18 1.01 10.11
N VAL A 14 6.19 1.44 9.32
CA VAL A 14 5.99 2.84 8.92
C VAL A 14 5.64 3.72 10.13
N CYS A 15 4.82 3.23 11.06
CA CYS A 15 4.43 3.94 12.28
C CYS A 15 5.60 4.05 13.28
N MET A 16 6.43 3.00 13.42
CA MET A 16 7.68 3.07 14.17
C MET A 16 8.66 4.10 13.57
N CYS A 17 8.73 4.17 12.24
CA CYS A 17 9.54 5.16 11.53
C CYS A 17 9.05 6.61 11.68
N ALA A 18 7.79 6.83 12.07
CA ALA A 18 7.23 8.16 12.32
C ALA A 18 7.62 8.70 13.72
N ARG A 19 7.88 7.81 14.69
CA ARG A 19 8.27 8.20 16.06
C ARG A 19 9.74 8.60 16.21
N VAL A 20 10.61 8.22 15.27
CA VAL A 20 12.06 8.53 15.32
C VAL A 20 12.36 9.71 14.39
N GLN A 21 11.80 10.87 14.69
CA GLN A 21 12.10 12.11 13.98
C GLN A 21 13.14 12.94 14.75
N HIS A 22 14.41 12.84 14.36
CA HIS A 22 15.32 13.99 14.35
C HIS A 22 16.44 13.75 13.30
N SER A 23 16.50 14.65 12.31
CA SER A 23 17.44 14.74 11.17
C SER A 23 17.13 13.94 9.88
N ARG A 24 17.18 14.65 8.74
CA ARG A 24 16.86 14.14 7.40
C ARG A 24 17.90 13.17 6.81
N SER A 25 19.12 13.12 7.34
CA SER A 25 20.13 12.14 6.88
C SER A 25 20.14 10.91 7.77
N LYS A 26 20.04 11.10 9.10
CA LYS A 26 20.04 9.99 10.06
C LYS A 26 18.89 9.03 9.85
N HIS A 27 17.69 9.51 9.48
CA HIS A 27 16.56 8.61 9.25
C HIS A 27 16.71 7.72 8.01
N ILE A 28 17.50 8.11 7.01
CA ILE A 28 17.74 7.26 5.82
C ILE A 28 18.64 6.10 6.22
N ASP A 29 19.76 6.39 6.88
CA ASP A 29 20.71 5.37 7.33
C ASP A 29 20.06 4.39 8.32
N ILE A 30 19.29 4.90 9.28
CA ILE A 30 18.57 4.09 10.28
C ILE A 30 17.55 3.17 9.59
N ARG A 31 16.74 3.69 8.65
CA ARG A 31 15.75 2.89 7.93
C ARG A 31 16.40 1.83 7.05
N HIS A 32 17.49 2.19 6.38
CA HIS A 32 18.24 1.24 5.55
C HIS A 32 18.80 0.08 6.38
N HIS A 33 19.46 0.39 7.51
CA HIS A 33 20.00 -0.63 8.39
C HIS A 33 18.90 -1.54 8.95
N LEU A 34 17.77 -0.97 9.39
CA LEU A 34 16.64 -1.72 9.92
C LEU A 34 16.06 -2.67 8.86
N ILE A 35 15.78 -2.18 7.65
CA ILE A 35 15.23 -3.01 6.57
C ILE A 35 16.20 -4.15 6.23
N LYS A 36 17.50 -3.85 6.15
CA LYS A 36 18.53 -4.86 5.90
C LYS A 36 18.52 -5.96 6.96
N GLU A 37 18.44 -5.60 8.24
CA GLU A 37 18.37 -6.57 9.35
C GLU A 37 17.11 -7.44 9.25
N GLN A 38 15.94 -6.86 8.92
CA GLN A 38 14.70 -7.64 8.79
C GLN A 38 14.76 -8.62 7.61
N VAL A 39 15.45 -8.26 6.52
CA VAL A 39 15.68 -9.14 5.37
C VAL A 39 16.65 -10.26 5.71
N GLU A 40 17.75 -9.96 6.39
CA GLU A 40 18.73 -10.96 6.86
C GLU A 40 18.08 -11.97 7.82
N ARG A 41 17.17 -11.49 8.68
CA ARG A 41 16.38 -12.32 9.59
C ARG A 41 15.24 -13.08 8.90
N LYS A 42 15.06 -12.91 7.58
CA LYS A 42 13.99 -13.51 6.76
C LYS A 42 12.57 -13.19 7.26
N ILE A 43 12.42 -12.06 7.96
CA ILE A 43 11.12 -11.56 8.41
C ILE A 43 10.41 -10.86 7.24
N VAL A 44 11.18 -10.26 6.33
CA VAL A 44 10.68 -9.54 5.16
C VAL A 44 11.47 -9.96 3.92
N GLU A 45 10.77 -10.15 2.81
CA GLU A 45 11.37 -10.34 1.49
C GLU A 45 11.13 -9.09 0.64
N LEU A 46 12.13 -8.73 -0.17
CA LEU A 46 12.07 -7.55 -1.04
C LEU A 46 11.88 -7.98 -2.49
N TYR A 47 10.83 -7.47 -3.11
CA TYR A 47 10.56 -7.63 -4.53
C TYR A 47 10.55 -6.27 -5.21
N PHE A 48 11.13 -6.19 -6.40
CA PHE A 48 11.00 -5.02 -7.24
C PHE A 48 9.62 -5.01 -7.91
N VAL A 49 8.90 -3.92 -7.75
CA VAL A 49 7.63 -3.67 -8.42
C VAL A 49 7.79 -2.41 -9.25
N GLU A 50 7.43 -2.48 -10.52
CA GLU A 50 7.43 -1.29 -11.38
C GLU A 50 6.42 -0.27 -10.86
N THR A 51 6.74 1.03 -10.96
CA THR A 51 5.90 2.13 -10.44
C THR A 51 4.45 2.06 -10.93
N LYS A 52 4.23 1.60 -12.16
CA LYS A 52 2.88 1.44 -12.75
C LYS A 52 2.02 0.38 -12.06
N TYR A 53 2.61 -0.53 -11.29
CA TYR A 53 1.93 -1.63 -10.61
C TYR A 53 1.99 -1.51 -9.09
N GLN A 54 2.46 -0.38 -8.56
CA GLN A 54 2.66 -0.20 -7.12
C GLN A 54 1.34 0.12 -6.41
N LEU A 55 0.61 -0.92 -5.99
CA LEU A 55 -0.72 -0.78 -5.38
C LEU A 55 -0.73 0.04 -4.08
N ALA A 56 0.38 0.08 -3.33
CA ALA A 56 0.48 0.93 -2.14
C ALA A 56 0.34 2.43 -2.45
N ASP A 57 0.50 2.86 -3.71
CA ASP A 57 0.29 4.25 -4.09
C ASP A 57 -1.17 4.69 -3.89
N ILE A 58 -2.14 3.76 -4.01
CA ILE A 58 -3.56 4.03 -3.76
C ILE A 58 -3.78 4.55 -2.34
N SER A 59 -3.06 4.01 -1.35
CA SER A 59 -3.26 4.34 0.07
C SER A 59 -2.28 5.37 0.61
N THR A 60 -1.17 5.61 -0.07
CA THR A 60 -0.08 6.49 0.42
C THR A 60 0.07 7.79 -0.34
N LYS A 61 -0.58 7.94 -1.51
CA LYS A 61 -0.46 9.13 -2.36
C LYS A 61 -1.83 9.62 -2.80
N ALA A 62 -1.92 10.93 -3.04
CA ALA A 62 -3.01 11.51 -3.81
C ALA A 62 -2.74 11.23 -5.30
N LEU A 63 -3.42 10.24 -5.88
CA LEU A 63 -3.25 9.85 -7.27
C LEU A 63 -4.22 10.59 -8.20
N PRO A 64 -3.79 10.96 -9.42
CA PRO A 64 -4.71 11.36 -10.48
C PRO A 64 -5.72 10.25 -10.79
N ARG A 65 -6.94 10.64 -11.16
CA ARG A 65 -8.04 9.71 -11.43
C ARG A 65 -7.67 8.58 -12.40
N GLU A 66 -7.00 8.92 -13.49
CA GLU A 66 -6.53 7.95 -14.49
C GLU A 66 -5.63 6.86 -13.87
N ARG A 67 -4.64 7.28 -13.05
CA ARG A 67 -3.75 6.34 -12.35
C ARG A 67 -4.52 5.49 -11.34
N PHE A 68 -5.46 6.10 -10.60
CA PHE A 68 -6.29 5.38 -9.65
C PHE A 68 -7.13 4.29 -10.35
N GLU A 69 -7.81 4.64 -11.44
CA GLU A 69 -8.64 3.72 -12.24
C GLU A 69 -7.80 2.58 -12.85
N THR A 70 -6.55 2.83 -13.25
CA THR A 70 -5.66 1.75 -13.73
C THR A 70 -5.22 0.76 -12.64
N LEU A 71 -5.17 1.18 -11.38
CA LEU A 71 -4.73 0.34 -10.26
C LEU A 71 -5.88 -0.42 -9.57
N LEU A 72 -7.13 0.08 -9.65
CA LEU A 72 -8.30 -0.55 -9.02
C LEU A 72 -8.51 -2.03 -9.42
N PRO A 73 -8.43 -2.42 -10.71
CA PRO A 73 -8.62 -3.81 -11.11
C PRO A 73 -7.54 -4.74 -10.53
N LEU A 74 -6.31 -4.24 -10.39
CA LEU A 74 -5.19 -4.99 -9.81
C LEU A 74 -5.37 -5.22 -8.30
N LEU A 75 -6.15 -4.38 -7.62
CA LEU A 75 -6.55 -4.56 -6.23
C LEU A 75 -7.75 -5.52 -6.08
N GLY A 76 -8.35 -5.96 -7.20
CA GLY A 76 -9.59 -6.75 -7.20
C GLY A 76 -10.85 -5.92 -6.96
N VAL A 77 -10.78 -4.60 -7.11
CA VAL A 77 -11.95 -3.72 -7.03
C VAL A 77 -12.64 -3.70 -8.39
N GLN A 78 -13.89 -4.14 -8.42
CA GLN A 78 -14.72 -4.12 -9.62
C GLN A 78 -15.67 -2.93 -9.58
N GLN A 79 -15.75 -2.20 -10.69
CA GLN A 79 -16.73 -1.14 -10.84
C GLN A 79 -18.11 -1.78 -11.03
N MET A 80 -19.03 -1.50 -10.11
CA MET A 80 -20.41 -1.97 -10.19
C MET A 80 -21.20 -1.01 -11.09
N SER A 81 -22.03 -1.56 -11.96
CA SER A 81 -22.98 -0.74 -12.72
C SER A 81 -24.06 -0.17 -11.77
N PRO A 82 -24.59 1.05 -12.03
CA PRO A 82 -25.68 1.63 -11.26
C PRO A 82 -26.91 0.71 -11.14
N GLU A 83 -27.13 -0.15 -12.14
CA GLU A 83 -28.22 -1.10 -12.21
C GLU A 83 -28.03 -2.23 -11.19
N THR A 84 -26.82 -2.82 -11.14
CA THR A 84 -26.48 -3.88 -10.16
C THR A 84 -26.50 -3.37 -8.72
N LEU A 85 -26.23 -2.09 -8.48
CA LEU A 85 -26.32 -1.49 -7.16
C LEU A 85 -27.77 -1.39 -6.66
N LYS A 86 -28.71 -1.07 -7.55
CA LYS A 86 -30.14 -1.00 -7.20
C LYS A 86 -30.70 -2.38 -6.88
N GLU A 87 -30.36 -3.38 -7.70
CA GLU A 87 -30.79 -4.78 -7.48
C GLU A 87 -30.32 -5.33 -6.12
N LEU A 88 -29.10 -5.01 -5.70
CA LEU A 88 -28.59 -5.42 -4.40
C LEU A 88 -29.28 -4.69 -3.24
N GLN A 89 -29.53 -3.38 -3.37
CA GLN A 89 -30.24 -2.61 -2.35
C GLN A 89 -31.68 -3.10 -2.15
N GLU A 90 -32.35 -3.50 -3.24
CA GLU A 90 -33.69 -4.07 -3.21
C GLU A 90 -33.71 -5.45 -2.56
N SER A 91 -32.67 -6.27 -2.73
CA SER A 91 -32.57 -7.60 -2.11
C SER A 91 -32.31 -7.58 -0.59
N THR A 92 -31.74 -6.50 -0.06
CA THR A 92 -31.45 -6.34 1.38
C THR A 92 -32.60 -5.73 2.19
N ASN A 93 -33.63 -5.19 1.52
CA ASN A 93 -34.77 -4.54 2.15
C ASN A 93 -36.03 -5.43 2.19
N GLY A 94 -35.88 -6.73 1.91
CA GLY A 94 -36.95 -7.74 1.93
C GLY A 94 -36.86 -8.68 3.12
#